data_AF-A0AAU9PK12-F1
#
_entry.id   AF-A0AAU9PK12-F1
#
_cell.length_a   1.000
_cell.length_b   1.000
_cell.length_c   1.000
_cell.angle_alpha   90.00
_cell.angle_beta   90.00
_cell.angle_gamma   90.00
#
_symmetry.space_group_name_H-M   'P 1'
#
loop_
_entity.id
_entity.type
_entity.pdbx_description
1 polymer ?
#
loop_
_entity_poly.entity_id
_entity_poly.type
_entity_poly.pdbx_seq_one_letter_code
_entity_poly.pdbx_strand_id
1 'polypeptide(L)'
;MQMNPPHVAEEVPHQEGLRDHPVATRSAPPVDLEVKQPLMGDQQRHEELENQLNHHFLGKSEQIGSLAYDDLLDKQILIEEKIEIALLNEGFSRDRILANRYEIRELIFYKEGVPLKEETLGMHLAHIQSDPFSNIPYRKIQRSIRNLDLFFSK
;
A
#
# COMPACT_ATOMS: atom_id res chain seq x y z
N MET A 1 71.16 -16.21 -31.61
CA MET A 1 72.26 -16.19 -30.62
C MET A 1 72.37 -14.75 -30.11
N GLN A 2 71.73 -14.44 -28.98
CA GLN A 2 72.38 -14.31 -27.65
C GLN A 2 73.45 -13.18 -27.69
N MET A 3 73.41 -12.09 -26.94
CA MET A 3 73.24 -11.92 -25.49
C MET A 3 73.03 -10.43 -25.18
N ASN A 4 72.19 -10.09 -24.19
CA ASN A 4 72.28 -8.78 -23.51
C ASN A 4 73.50 -8.77 -22.56
N PRO A 5 74.19 -7.63 -22.37
CA PRO A 5 74.99 -7.39 -21.18
C PRO A 5 74.26 -6.51 -20.12
N PRO A 6 74.58 -6.65 -18.82
CA PRO A 6 73.85 -6.05 -17.69
C PRO A 6 74.55 -4.84 -17.04
N HIS A 7 73.77 -3.92 -16.47
CA HIS A 7 74.17 -2.91 -15.45
C HIS A 7 72.85 -2.35 -14.85
N VAL A 8 72.40 -2.61 -13.61
CA VAL A 8 72.88 -2.14 -12.28
C VAL A 8 73.16 -0.63 -12.33
N ALA A 9 72.54 0.30 -11.59
CA ALA A 9 71.80 0.27 -10.33
C ALA A 9 70.84 1.49 -10.22
N GLU A 10 69.90 1.41 -9.26
CA GLU A 10 69.28 2.52 -8.49
C GLU A 10 68.33 3.47 -9.26
N GLU A 11 67.08 3.74 -8.86
CA GLU A 11 66.48 3.92 -7.53
C GLU A 11 65.04 3.35 -7.48
N VAL A 12 64.62 2.86 -6.32
CA VAL A 12 63.21 2.62 -5.91
C VAL A 12 62.84 3.88 -5.09
N PRO A 13 61.60 4.46 -5.09
CA PRO A 13 60.42 3.63 -4.87
C PRO A 13 58.99 4.15 -5.26
N HIS A 14 58.04 3.22 -5.13
CA HIS A 14 56.58 3.39 -4.87
C HIS A 14 55.71 4.27 -5.79
N GLN A 15 54.85 3.62 -6.59
CA GLN A 15 53.47 4.09 -6.82
C GLN A 15 52.51 2.91 -6.69
N GLU A 16 51.53 3.12 -5.81
CA GLU A 16 50.57 2.15 -5.31
C GLU A 16 49.47 1.81 -6.32
N GLY A 17 49.12 0.52 -6.34
CA GLY A 17 47.74 0.04 -6.30
C GLY A 17 46.70 0.80 -7.11
N LEU A 18 46.41 0.28 -8.30
CA LEU A 18 45.11 0.40 -8.95
C LEU A 18 44.05 -0.17 -7.98
N ARG A 19 43.45 0.69 -7.16
CA ARG A 19 42.30 0.32 -6.32
C ARG A 19 41.07 0.27 -7.22
N ASP A 20 40.71 -0.94 -7.64
CA ASP A 20 39.34 -1.28 -7.99
C ASP A 20 38.45 -0.98 -6.78
N HIS A 21 37.86 0.21 -6.75
CA HIS A 21 36.78 0.51 -5.84
C HIS A 21 35.52 -0.19 -6.40
N PRO A 22 34.91 -1.16 -5.68
CA PRO A 22 33.57 -1.56 -6.03
C PRO A 22 32.68 -0.34 -5.79
N VAL A 23 32.06 0.15 -6.86
CA VAL A 23 30.93 1.06 -6.76
C VAL A 23 29.95 0.37 -5.81
N ALA A 24 29.81 0.93 -4.61
CA ALA A 24 28.75 0.55 -3.70
C ALA A 24 27.44 0.97 -4.37
N THR A 25 26.90 0.08 -5.20
CA THR A 25 25.51 0.14 -5.61
C THR A 25 24.73 0.12 -4.31
N ARG A 26 24.22 1.28 -3.90
CA ARG A 26 23.22 1.37 -2.83
C ARG A 26 22.10 0.43 -3.28
N SER A 27 22.07 -0.77 -2.75
CA SER A 27 20.89 -1.62 -2.85
C SER A 27 19.80 -0.79 -2.20
N ALA A 28 18.83 -0.36 -3.01
CA ALA A 28 17.58 0.15 -2.48
C ALA A 28 17.10 -0.89 -1.44
N PRO A 29 16.52 -0.47 -0.30
CA PRO A 29 15.95 -1.42 0.63
C PRO A 29 15.04 -2.36 -0.16
N PRO A 30 15.05 -3.68 0.11
CA PRO A 30 14.11 -4.58 -0.54
C PRO A 30 12.71 -4.00 -0.31
N VAL A 31 12.04 -3.55 -1.38
CA VAL A 31 10.62 -3.25 -1.30
C VAL A 31 9.98 -4.55 -0.87
N ASP A 32 9.53 -4.57 0.38
CA ASP A 32 9.23 -5.79 1.10
C ASP A 32 8.23 -6.62 0.29
N LEU A 33 8.59 -7.86 -0.02
CA LEU A 33 7.74 -8.76 -0.79
C LEU A 33 6.38 -8.96 -0.10
N GLU A 34 6.32 -8.73 1.22
CA GLU A 34 5.09 -8.72 2.00
C GLU A 34 4.12 -7.61 1.58
N VAL A 35 4.58 -6.40 1.22
CA VAL A 35 3.69 -5.32 0.76
C VAL A 35 2.98 -5.70 -0.54
N LYS A 36 3.60 -6.56 -1.36
CA LYS A 36 3.04 -6.99 -2.64
C LYS A 36 1.99 -8.09 -2.51
N GLN A 37 1.88 -8.75 -1.36
CA GLN A 37 0.87 -9.78 -1.14
C GLN A 37 -0.40 -9.15 -0.59
N PRO A 38 -1.55 -9.28 -1.29
CA PRO A 38 -2.84 -8.83 -0.77
C PRO A 38 -3.12 -9.42 0.62
N LEU A 39 -3.83 -8.69 1.47
CA LEU A 39 -4.22 -9.16 2.79
C LEU A 39 -5.25 -10.29 2.74
N MET A 40 -6.10 -10.29 1.71
CA MET A 40 -7.10 -11.31 1.45
C MET A 40 -7.23 -11.57 -0.05
N GLY A 41 -7.84 -12.70 -0.42
CA GLY A 41 -8.10 -13.01 -1.82
C GLY A 41 -9.21 -12.14 -2.41
N ASP A 42 -9.13 -11.86 -3.70
CA ASP A 42 -10.06 -10.96 -4.41
C ASP A 42 -11.52 -11.40 -4.25
N GLN A 43 -11.79 -12.71 -4.33
CA GLN A 43 -13.13 -13.26 -4.12
C GLN A 43 -13.65 -12.98 -2.70
N GLN A 44 -12.81 -13.17 -1.69
CA GLN A 44 -13.18 -12.89 -0.30
C GLN A 44 -13.44 -11.39 -0.10
N ARG A 45 -12.58 -10.52 -0.66
CA ARG A 45 -12.76 -9.06 -0.59
C ARG A 45 -14.10 -8.66 -1.20
N HIS A 46 -14.40 -9.17 -2.39
CA HIS A 46 -15.65 -8.90 -3.09
C HIS A 46 -16.86 -9.34 -2.26
N GLU A 47 -16.89 -10.60 -1.81
CA GLU A 47 -18.00 -11.14 -1.00
C GLU A 47 -18.20 -10.37 0.30
N GLU A 48 -17.12 -10.02 1.02
CA GLU A 48 -17.25 -9.27 2.27
C GLU A 48 -17.78 -7.84 2.03
N LEU A 49 -17.30 -7.14 1.01
CA LEU A 49 -17.78 -5.79 0.68
C LEU A 49 -19.22 -5.79 0.16
N GLU A 50 -19.58 -6.75 -0.69
CA GLU A 50 -20.93 -6.93 -1.19
C GLU A 50 -21.91 -7.20 -0.03
N ASN A 51 -21.56 -8.09 0.88
CA ASN A 51 -22.37 -8.39 2.06
C ASN A 51 -22.55 -7.16 2.95
N GLN A 52 -21.49 -6.38 3.19
CA GLN A 52 -21.58 -5.16 3.98
C GLN A 52 -22.44 -4.11 3.28
N LEU A 53 -22.25 -3.88 1.98
CA LEU A 53 -23.04 -2.93 1.20
C LEU A 53 -24.54 -3.29 1.24
N ASN A 54 -24.87 -4.57 1.04
CA ASN A 54 -26.23 -5.09 1.17
C ASN A 54 -26.81 -4.88 2.57
N HIS A 55 -26.01 -5.06 3.63
CA HIS A 55 -26.42 -4.80 5.01
C HIS A 55 -26.82 -3.34 5.22
N HIS A 56 -26.03 -2.39 4.72
CA HIS A 56 -26.33 -0.96 4.84
C HIS A 56 -27.52 -0.50 4.00
N PHE A 57 -27.83 -1.19 2.90
CA PHE A 57 -29.08 -0.99 2.18
C PHE A 57 -30.27 -1.70 2.84
N LEU A 58 -30.10 -2.42 3.96
CA LEU A 58 -31.12 -3.25 4.59
C LEU A 58 -31.73 -4.27 3.60
N GLY A 59 -30.90 -4.83 2.71
CA GLY A 59 -31.35 -5.72 1.64
C GLY A 59 -32.15 -5.03 0.54
N LYS A 60 -32.18 -3.69 0.49
CA LYS A 60 -32.85 -2.89 -0.55
C LYS A 60 -31.89 -2.42 -1.64
N SER A 61 -30.78 -3.13 -1.84
CA SER A 61 -29.83 -2.84 -2.92
C SER A 61 -30.52 -2.88 -4.28
N GLU A 62 -31.55 -3.71 -4.47
CA GLU A 62 -32.36 -3.73 -5.70
C GLU A 62 -33.06 -2.39 -6.04
N GLN A 63 -33.16 -1.46 -5.08
CA GLN A 63 -33.74 -0.12 -5.30
C GLN A 63 -32.76 0.84 -5.95
N ILE A 64 -31.46 0.57 -5.87
CA ILE A 64 -30.44 1.21 -6.69
C ILE A 64 -30.18 0.29 -7.88
N GLY A 65 -30.42 0.79 -9.10
CA GLY A 65 -30.32 -0.07 -10.30
C GLY A 65 -28.99 -0.81 -10.37
N SER A 66 -28.99 -2.06 -10.84
CA SER A 66 -27.83 -2.98 -10.83
C SER A 66 -26.52 -2.32 -11.24
N LEU A 67 -26.50 -1.54 -12.32
CA LEU A 67 -25.30 -0.84 -12.79
C LEU A 67 -24.72 0.10 -11.72
N ALA A 68 -25.57 0.88 -11.04
CA ALA A 68 -25.13 1.79 -9.99
C ALA A 68 -24.67 1.05 -8.72
N TYR A 69 -25.21 -0.14 -8.47
CA TYR A 69 -24.76 -1.02 -7.40
C TYR A 69 -23.35 -1.56 -7.67
N ASP A 70 -23.14 -2.13 -8.87
CA ASP A 70 -21.86 -2.68 -9.30
C ASP A 70 -20.78 -1.59 -9.34
N ASP A 71 -21.11 -0.41 -9.87
CA ASP A 71 -20.21 0.76 -9.90
C ASP A 71 -19.79 1.26 -8.51
N LEU A 72 -20.64 1.11 -7.49
CA LEU A 72 -20.32 1.42 -6.10
C LEU A 72 -19.36 0.37 -5.54
N LEU A 73 -19.68 -0.91 -5.72
CA LEU A 73 -18.88 -2.03 -5.20
C LEU A 73 -17.47 -2.01 -5.80
N ASP A 74 -17.34 -1.85 -7.11
CA ASP A 74 -16.05 -1.75 -7.80
C ASP A 74 -15.18 -0.62 -7.23
N LYS A 75 -15.79 0.54 -6.97
CA LYS A 75 -15.07 1.68 -6.38
C LYS A 75 -14.65 1.41 -4.95
N GLN A 76 -15.47 0.71 -4.14
CA GLN A 76 -15.08 0.30 -2.79
C GLN A 76 -13.87 -0.64 -2.84
N ILE A 77 -13.88 -1.65 -3.71
CA ILE A 77 -12.77 -2.60 -3.89
C ILE A 77 -11.47 -1.83 -4.21
N LEU A 78 -11.51 -0.96 -5.23
CA LEU A 78 -10.32 -0.21 -5.67
C LEU A 78 -9.78 0.75 -4.58
N ILE A 79 -10.66 1.36 -3.79
CA ILE A 79 -10.24 2.21 -2.67
C ILE A 79 -9.61 1.36 -1.57
N GLU A 80 -10.22 0.23 -1.20
CA GLU A 80 -9.72 -0.66 -0.15
C GLU A 80 -8.32 -1.16 -0.49
N GLU A 81 -8.08 -1.61 -1.72
CA GLU A 81 -6.76 -2.05 -2.18
C GLU A 81 -5.69 -0.97 -2.04
N LYS A 82 -6.00 0.26 -2.44
CA LYS A 82 -5.03 1.35 -2.35
C LYS A 82 -4.75 1.76 -0.91
N ILE A 83 -5.77 1.72 -0.06
CA ILE A 83 -5.64 2.00 1.38
C ILE A 83 -4.85 0.90 2.08
N GLU A 84 -5.11 -0.36 1.76
CA GLU A 84 -4.37 -1.52 2.22
C GLU A 84 -2.87 -1.37 1.93
N ILE A 85 -2.52 -1.08 0.68
CA ILE A 85 -1.12 -0.84 0.27
C ILE A 85 -0.52 0.34 1.02
N ALA A 86 -1.25 1.44 1.20
CA ALA A 86 -0.76 2.62 1.92
C ALA A 86 -0.47 2.30 3.40
N LEU A 87 -1.35 1.52 4.06
CA LEU A 87 -1.14 1.09 5.45
C LEU A 87 0.06 0.14 5.56
N LEU A 88 0.22 -0.81 4.64
CA LEU A 88 1.37 -1.71 4.63
C LEU A 88 2.70 -0.95 4.43
N ASN A 89 2.73 0.02 3.53
CA ASN A 89 3.91 0.87 3.30
C ASN A 89 4.31 1.71 4.52
N GLU A 90 3.35 2.04 5.38
CA GLU A 90 3.58 2.78 6.63
C GLU A 90 3.96 1.87 7.80
N GLY A 91 4.11 0.56 7.56
CA GLY A 91 4.57 -0.41 8.56
C GLY A 91 3.47 -0.91 9.50
N PHE A 92 2.19 -0.71 9.16
CA PHE A 92 1.11 -1.33 9.92
C PHE A 92 1.13 -2.85 9.72
N SER A 93 0.95 -3.59 10.82
CA SER A 93 0.90 -5.06 10.79
C SER A 93 -0.28 -5.56 9.97
N ARG A 94 -0.01 -6.54 9.09
CA ARG A 94 -1.02 -7.24 8.27
C ARG A 94 -2.18 -7.77 9.12
N ASP A 95 -1.86 -8.43 10.23
CA ASP A 95 -2.85 -9.00 11.16
C ASP A 95 -3.75 -7.91 11.77
N ARG A 96 -3.18 -6.74 12.10
CA ARG A 96 -3.97 -5.64 12.66
C ARG A 96 -4.93 -5.07 11.63
N ILE A 97 -4.47 -4.86 10.39
CA ILE A 97 -5.32 -4.36 9.30
C ILE A 97 -6.47 -5.34 9.05
N LEU A 98 -6.16 -6.64 8.93
CA LEU A 98 -7.17 -7.68 8.74
C LEU A 98 -8.17 -7.77 9.90
N ALA A 99 -7.69 -7.71 11.14
CA ALA A 99 -8.53 -7.80 12.32
C ALA A 99 -9.52 -6.62 12.46
N ASN A 100 -9.19 -5.45 11.89
CA ASN A 100 -10.01 -4.24 11.99
C ASN A 100 -10.61 -3.83 10.62
N ARG A 101 -10.65 -4.74 9.65
CA ARG A 101 -11.05 -4.43 8.27
C ARG A 101 -12.48 -3.92 8.16
N TYR A 102 -13.40 -4.45 8.97
CA TYR A 102 -14.80 -4.01 8.96
C TYR A 102 -14.92 -2.58 9.50
N GLU A 103 -14.22 -2.25 10.58
CA GLU A 103 -14.16 -0.90 11.12
C GLU A 103 -13.51 0.10 10.16
N ILE A 104 -12.46 -0.34 9.44
CA ILE A 104 -11.85 0.45 8.37
C ILE A 104 -12.89 0.75 7.28
N ARG A 105 -13.62 -0.27 6.81
CA ARG A 105 -14.67 -0.14 5.78
C ARG A 105 -15.79 0.80 6.24
N GLU A 106 -16.30 0.62 7.46
CA GLU A 106 -17.29 1.52 8.08
C GLU A 106 -16.85 2.99 7.99
N LEU A 107 -15.59 3.25 8.36
CA LEU A 107 -15.04 4.59 8.41
C LEU A 107 -14.91 5.26 7.03
N ILE A 108 -14.51 4.49 6.02
CA ILE A 108 -14.16 5.04 4.70
C ILE A 108 -15.32 5.00 3.70
N PHE A 109 -16.23 4.04 3.80
CA PHE A 109 -17.32 3.84 2.83
C PHE A 109 -18.69 4.26 3.33
N TYR A 110 -18.83 4.56 4.63
CA TYR A 110 -20.11 4.90 5.21
C TYR A 110 -20.03 6.21 5.99
N LYS A 111 -21.14 6.94 5.99
CA LYS A 111 -21.33 8.13 6.81
C LYS A 111 -22.62 7.94 7.58
N GLU A 112 -22.53 7.89 8.91
CA GLU A 112 -23.68 7.69 9.79
C GLU A 112 -24.47 6.40 9.43
N GLY A 113 -23.75 5.34 9.03
CA GLY A 113 -24.33 4.07 8.60
C GLY A 113 -24.93 4.08 7.19
N VAL A 114 -24.81 5.18 6.44
CA VAL A 114 -25.30 5.28 5.06
C VAL A 114 -24.13 5.13 4.07
N PRO A 115 -24.25 4.31 3.02
CA PRO A 115 -23.20 4.19 1.99
C PRO A 115 -22.91 5.54 1.35
N LEU A 116 -21.62 5.83 1.12
CA LEU A 116 -21.22 6.99 0.35
C LEU A 116 -21.71 6.88 -1.10
N LYS A 117 -22.06 8.03 -1.68
CA LYS A 117 -22.47 8.11 -3.08
C LYS A 117 -21.30 7.84 -4.02
N GLU A 118 -21.60 7.35 -5.22
CA GLU A 118 -20.62 7.05 -6.25
C GLU A 118 -19.69 8.24 -6.55
N GLU A 119 -20.24 9.45 -6.66
CA GLU A 119 -19.47 10.68 -6.87
C GLU A 119 -18.41 10.90 -5.77
N THR A 120 -18.76 10.62 -4.51
CA THR A 120 -17.82 10.75 -3.40
C THR A 120 -16.71 9.71 -3.47
N LEU A 121 -17.04 8.47 -3.83
CA LEU A 121 -16.04 7.42 -4.05
C LEU A 121 -15.13 7.75 -5.24
N GLY A 122 -15.68 8.29 -6.33
CA GLY A 122 -14.92 8.78 -7.48
C GLY A 122 -13.92 9.87 -7.09
N MET A 123 -14.34 10.84 -6.27
CA MET A 123 -13.43 11.84 -5.71
C MET A 123 -12.35 11.23 -4.83
N HIS A 124 -12.68 10.22 -4.01
CA HIS A 124 -11.70 9.52 -3.20
C HIS A 124 -10.65 8.81 -4.05
N LEU A 125 -11.06 8.09 -5.09
CA LEU A 125 -10.14 7.44 -6.03
C LEU A 125 -9.20 8.43 -6.71
N ALA A 126 -9.73 9.55 -7.20
CA ALA A 126 -8.92 10.60 -7.83
C ALA A 126 -7.86 11.16 -6.86
N HIS A 127 -8.24 11.43 -5.60
CA HIS A 127 -7.31 11.91 -4.58
C HIS A 127 -6.26 10.86 -4.20
N ILE A 128 -6.66 9.60 -4.00
CA ILE A 128 -5.70 8.52 -3.67
C ILE A 128 -4.69 8.32 -4.79
N GLN A 129 -5.14 8.41 -6.05
CA GLN A 129 -4.25 8.28 -7.21
C GLN A 129 -3.23 9.42 -7.29
N SER A 130 -3.60 10.63 -6.85
CA SER A 130 -2.70 11.78 -6.80
C SER A 130 -1.77 11.75 -5.58
N ASP A 131 -2.26 11.34 -4.41
CA ASP A 131 -1.53 11.27 -3.15
C ASP A 131 -2.15 10.20 -2.22
N PRO A 132 -1.51 9.02 -2.10
CA PRO A 132 -1.99 7.91 -1.29
C PRO A 132 -2.06 8.20 0.22
N PHE A 133 -1.37 9.23 0.72
CA PHE A 133 -1.26 9.52 2.16
C PHE A 133 -2.01 10.79 2.58
N SER A 134 -2.41 11.64 1.63
CA SER A 134 -3.10 12.91 1.91
C SER A 134 -4.60 12.89 1.59
N ASN A 135 -5.15 11.75 1.15
CA ASN A 135 -6.55 11.61 0.82
C ASN A 135 -7.46 11.47 2.06
N ILE A 136 -8.75 11.77 1.86
CA ILE A 136 -9.76 11.77 2.93
C ILE A 136 -9.91 10.40 3.61
N PRO A 137 -10.07 9.27 2.88
CA PRO A 137 -10.14 7.95 3.50
C PRO A 137 -8.96 7.66 4.44
N TYR A 138 -7.74 7.86 3.95
CA TYR A 138 -6.54 7.60 4.73
C TYR A 138 -6.43 8.51 5.97
N ARG A 139 -6.74 9.80 5.83
CA ARG A 139 -6.76 10.74 6.96
C ARG A 139 -7.80 10.37 8.03
N LYS A 140 -8.96 9.85 7.62
CA LYS A 140 -9.95 9.33 8.58
C LYS A 140 -9.35 8.18 9.38
N ILE A 141 -8.73 7.20 8.72
CA ILE A 141 -8.07 6.07 9.37
C ILE A 141 -7.00 6.55 10.36
N GLN A 142 -6.10 7.43 9.93
CA GLN A 142 -5.07 8.00 10.82
C GLN A 142 -5.66 8.74 12.01
N ARG A 143 -6.81 9.41 11.85
CA ARG A 143 -7.50 10.07 12.97
C ARG A 143 -8.06 9.04 13.95
N SER A 144 -8.73 8.00 13.46
CA SER A 144 -9.28 6.93 14.32
C SER A 144 -8.19 6.18 15.07
N ILE A 145 -7.05 5.90 14.42
CA ILE A 145 -5.88 5.28 15.09
C ILE A 145 -5.36 6.19 16.21
N ARG A 146 -5.19 7.49 15.95
CA ARG A 146 -4.72 8.46 16.96
C ARG A 146 -5.69 8.63 18.12
N ASN A 147 -6.98 8.49 17.87
CA ASN A 147 -8.02 8.53 18.90
C ASN A 147 -8.14 7.21 19.69
N LEU A 148 -7.37 6.17 19.32
CA LEU A 148 -7.45 4.81 19.86
C LEU A 148 -8.77 4.09 19.53
N ASP A 149 -9.49 4.55 18.51
CA ASP A 149 -10.74 3.95 18.02
C ASP A 149 -10.48 2.77 17.07
N LEU A 150 -9.26 2.65 16.53
CA LEU A 150 -8.85 1.61 15.58
C LEU A 150 -7.51 0.98 16.00
N PHE A 151 -7.35 -0.33 15.83
CA PHE A 151 -6.15 -1.11 16.21
C PHE A 151 -5.86 -1.22 17.73
N PHE A 152 -6.83 -0.87 18.57
CA PHE A 152 -6.77 -1.03 20.03
C PHE A 152 -7.95 -1.82 20.63
N SER A 153 -8.85 -2.34 19.79
CA SER A 153 -9.89 -3.27 20.25
C SER A 153 -9.25 -4.58 20.71
N LYS A 154 -9.53 -4.92 21.97
CA LYS A 154 -9.10 -6.13 22.67
C LYS A 154 -9.81 -7.38 22.17
#